data_AF-A0A179USX2-F1
#
_entry.id   AF-A0A179USX2-F1
#
_cell.length_a   1.000
_cell.length_b   1.000
_cell.length_c   1.000
_cell.angle_alpha   90.00
_cell.angle_beta   90.00
_cell.angle_gamma   90.00
#
_symmetry.space_group_name_H-M   'P 1'
#
loop_
_entity.id
_entity.type
_entity.pdbx_description
1 polymer ?
#
loop_
_entity_poly.entity_id
_entity_poly.type
_entity_poly.pdbx_seq_one_letter_code
_entity_poly.pdbx_strand_id
1 'polypeptide(L)'
;MASSLVQQVETVPVSSTSHPGNPIPEEPTTLPHLKIIHPLPVGSLDTHSSSVSIGTAEPFSGTDTPSTPGTEQSTDDVTEGILDLTIGSKSPPLTSKRRRRASTVLISQSSEDVEKILGSGKGGTHVLEKICCGGGCCKLQPLQEPASSSSIHPVIKPKNKAFESLKLQLGQLSHDSILTNITPLPVKTVSFSPVPKDLADKESGPADHPPTFVQPHPPYEVFRAPLHHARELTKPGAEKRTYHFDIDVTDYPAEGGDVDFVVGGAIGICPQNSDAVVDEIFNLLSIPKTVRDRKVMVNTTNGRWPTVWGDEKARSLLTTRRELLSWCSDLQSYPPTKQIFRLLAEYATDRDEKKILMFLSSAQGQGAFCDLRTGQHTTVPQLLSAFPSAQPPLDYLLSILNTLMPRFYSLSQDPLVSCNIRDGNGKCKRLIEIAVTVHEAPDWRGGKRTGVGSGFLERKAKQLLHAEQLGDDISSLNLHIPMFRA
;
A
#
# COMPACT_ATOMS: atom_id res chain seq x y z
N MET A 1 4.42 -58.56 34.74
CA MET A 1 4.07 -58.92 33.35
C MET A 1 3.82 -57.63 32.59
N ALA A 2 4.72 -57.29 31.68
CA ALA A 2 4.68 -56.05 30.90
C ALA A 2 3.65 -56.20 29.76
N SER A 3 2.83 -55.18 29.53
CA SER A 3 1.96 -55.08 28.35
C SER A 3 2.58 -54.06 27.39
N SER A 4 2.97 -54.54 26.22
CA SER A 4 3.63 -53.79 25.15
C SER A 4 2.61 -53.04 24.28
N LEU A 5 2.85 -51.75 24.10
CA LEU A 5 2.29 -50.91 23.03
C LEU A 5 2.69 -51.46 21.66
N VAL A 6 1.71 -51.59 20.74
CA VAL A 6 1.98 -51.75 19.30
C VAL A 6 1.54 -50.46 18.62
N GLN A 7 2.55 -49.70 18.18
CA GLN A 7 2.41 -48.44 17.45
C GLN A 7 2.19 -48.77 15.97
N GLN A 8 1.08 -48.32 15.39
CA GLN A 8 0.85 -48.38 13.95
C GLN A 8 1.79 -47.39 13.25
N VAL A 9 2.63 -47.88 12.36
CA VAL A 9 3.49 -47.08 11.48
C VAL A 9 2.68 -46.67 10.26
N GLU A 10 2.30 -45.40 10.17
CA GLU A 10 1.77 -44.82 8.92
C GLU A 10 2.89 -44.74 7.88
N THR A 11 2.61 -45.28 6.69
CA THR A 11 3.52 -45.31 5.54
C THR A 11 3.60 -43.93 4.88
N VAL A 12 4.82 -43.40 4.73
CA VAL A 12 5.10 -42.14 4.03
C VAL A 12 4.77 -42.29 2.53
N PRO A 13 4.00 -41.37 1.91
CA PRO A 13 3.68 -41.45 0.48
C PRO A 13 4.91 -41.12 -0.38
N VAL A 14 5.32 -42.07 -1.21
CA VAL A 14 6.45 -41.94 -2.16
C VAL A 14 6.02 -41.21 -3.43
N SER A 15 6.82 -40.23 -3.87
CA SER A 15 6.68 -39.58 -5.18
C SER A 15 7.47 -40.35 -6.25
N SER A 16 7.17 -40.13 -7.53
CA SER A 16 7.86 -40.77 -8.67
C SER A 16 9.36 -40.45 -8.80
N THR A 17 9.92 -39.63 -7.91
CA THR A 17 11.33 -39.22 -7.89
C THR A 17 12.06 -39.65 -6.61
N SER A 18 11.45 -40.49 -5.78
CA SER A 18 12.03 -40.93 -4.50
C SER A 18 12.89 -42.19 -4.69
N HIS A 19 14.10 -42.21 -4.10
CA HIS A 19 14.97 -43.39 -4.11
C HIS A 19 14.54 -44.40 -3.02
N PRO A 20 14.50 -45.73 -3.28
CA PRO A 20 13.91 -46.73 -2.38
C PRO A 20 14.64 -46.97 -1.03
N GLY A 21 15.67 -46.19 -0.70
CA GLY A 21 16.44 -46.32 0.54
C GLY A 21 16.78 -45.02 1.25
N ASN A 22 16.29 -43.86 0.77
CA ASN A 22 16.57 -42.56 1.38
C ASN A 22 15.33 -41.65 1.22
N PRO A 23 14.63 -41.28 2.31
CA PRO A 23 13.41 -40.48 2.24
C PRO A 23 13.66 -38.96 2.10
N ILE A 24 14.90 -38.51 1.93
CA ILE A 24 15.23 -37.09 1.74
C ILE A 24 15.20 -36.76 0.23
N PRO A 25 14.41 -35.77 -0.23
CA PRO A 25 14.40 -35.33 -1.62
C PRO A 25 15.72 -34.62 -1.99
N GLU A 26 16.38 -35.04 -3.06
CA GLU A 26 17.52 -34.33 -3.67
C GLU A 26 17.08 -33.52 -4.91
N GLU A 27 17.76 -32.41 -5.18
CA GLU A 27 17.50 -31.56 -6.35
C GLU A 27 17.90 -32.24 -7.67
N PRO A 28 17.14 -32.03 -8.76
CA PRO A 28 17.39 -32.67 -10.05
C PRO A 28 18.70 -32.20 -10.68
N THR A 29 19.54 -33.16 -11.09
CA THR A 29 20.92 -32.96 -11.56
C THR A 29 21.08 -32.40 -12.98
N THR A 30 19.99 -31.96 -13.61
CA THR A 30 20.01 -31.44 -14.99
C THR A 30 19.58 -29.98 -15.02
N LEU A 31 20.42 -29.11 -14.47
CA LEU A 31 20.46 -27.70 -14.82
C LEU A 31 21.66 -27.48 -15.76
N PRO A 32 21.50 -26.82 -16.91
CA PRO A 32 22.64 -26.45 -17.74
C PRO A 32 23.48 -25.41 -17.01
N HIS A 33 24.68 -25.78 -16.56
CA HIS A 33 25.65 -24.87 -15.95
C HIS A 33 26.19 -23.87 -16.99
N LEU A 34 25.95 -22.58 -16.77
CA LEU A 34 26.66 -21.50 -17.45
C LEU A 34 28.14 -21.51 -17.01
N LYS A 35 29.04 -21.77 -17.96
CA LYS A 35 30.49 -21.66 -17.75
C LYS A 35 30.90 -20.19 -17.85
N ILE A 36 31.24 -19.58 -16.72
CA ILE A 36 31.92 -18.27 -16.70
C ILE A 36 33.41 -18.54 -16.97
N ILE A 37 33.91 -18.03 -18.09
CA ILE A 37 35.32 -18.06 -18.48
C ILE A 37 36.01 -16.89 -17.76
N HIS A 38 36.96 -17.17 -16.87
CA HIS A 38 37.91 -16.18 -16.35
C HIS A 38 39.23 -16.24 -17.14
N PRO A 39 39.85 -15.09 -17.49
CA PRO A 39 41.18 -15.09 -18.09
C PRO A 39 42.26 -15.37 -17.05
N LEU A 40 43.22 -16.24 -17.40
CA LEU A 40 44.47 -16.48 -16.67
C LEU A 40 45.39 -15.26 -16.68
N PRO A 41 46.23 -15.12 -15.65
CA PRO A 41 47.65 -14.87 -15.88
C PRO A 41 48.55 -15.99 -15.36
N VAL A 42 49.72 -16.04 -15.97
CA VAL A 42 50.74 -17.10 -15.96
C VAL A 42 51.56 -17.12 -14.66
N GLY A 43 51.66 -18.32 -14.07
CA GLY A 43 52.78 -19.00 -13.39
C GLY A 43 53.82 -18.25 -12.52
N SER A 44 54.04 -18.76 -11.31
CA SER A 44 55.28 -19.46 -10.94
C SER A 44 55.12 -20.27 -9.63
N LEU A 45 55.83 -21.40 -9.57
CA LEU A 45 55.98 -22.36 -8.47
C LEU A 45 56.43 -21.72 -7.14
N ASP A 46 55.96 -22.22 -5.98
CA ASP A 46 56.69 -23.21 -5.18
C ASP A 46 55.97 -23.63 -3.88
N THR A 47 56.42 -24.77 -3.39
CA THR A 47 55.87 -25.70 -2.38
C THR A 47 56.10 -25.23 -0.93
N HIS A 48 55.20 -25.58 0.02
CA HIS A 48 55.46 -26.17 1.36
C HIS A 48 54.37 -25.88 2.43
N SER A 49 53.66 -26.96 2.80
CA SER A 49 53.27 -27.44 4.15
C SER A 49 53.06 -26.50 5.35
N SER A 50 51.84 -26.62 5.92
CA SER A 50 51.46 -26.73 7.36
C SER A 50 51.89 -25.67 8.38
N SER A 51 50.92 -25.05 9.07
CA SER A 51 50.62 -25.35 10.49
C SER A 51 49.59 -24.37 11.08
N VAL A 52 48.79 -24.92 11.99
CA VAL A 52 47.82 -24.26 12.86
C VAL A 52 48.57 -23.50 13.95
N SER A 53 48.16 -22.27 14.26
CA SER A 53 48.43 -21.66 15.57
C SER A 53 47.35 -20.67 15.96
N ILE A 54 46.78 -20.95 17.12
CA ILE A 54 45.90 -20.12 17.94
C ILE A 54 46.75 -19.04 18.62
N GLY A 55 46.30 -17.79 18.60
CA GLY A 55 46.89 -16.68 19.36
C GLY A 55 45.84 -15.60 19.65
N THR A 56 45.55 -15.40 20.93
CA THR A 56 44.59 -14.48 21.54
C THR A 56 45.07 -13.04 21.69
N ALA A 57 44.13 -12.08 21.64
CA ALA A 57 44.08 -10.73 22.28
C ALA A 57 45.11 -9.67 21.78
N GLU A 58 44.86 -8.38 21.58
CA GLU A 58 43.81 -7.38 21.96
C GLU A 58 44.09 -6.09 21.09
N PRO A 59 43.40 -4.94 21.25
CA PRO A 59 42.85 -4.13 20.16
C PRO A 59 43.77 -3.00 19.66
N PHE A 60 43.58 -2.60 18.41
CA PHE A 60 44.05 -1.29 17.93
C PHE A 60 42.95 -0.54 17.17
N SER A 61 42.73 0.67 17.68
CA SER A 61 42.02 1.80 17.11
C SER A 61 42.59 2.18 15.73
N GLY A 62 41.71 2.41 14.76
CA GLY A 62 42.08 2.92 13.44
C GLY A 62 40.84 3.26 12.62
N THR A 63 40.42 4.50 12.71
CA THR A 63 39.59 5.19 11.71
C THR A 63 40.17 5.00 10.32
N ASP A 64 39.41 4.44 9.39
CA ASP A 64 39.61 4.68 7.95
C ASP A 64 38.29 4.56 7.18
N THR A 65 37.91 5.68 6.60
CA THR A 65 36.85 5.85 5.60
C THR A 65 37.32 5.33 4.23
N PRO A 66 36.52 4.53 3.51
CA PRO A 66 36.81 4.24 2.11
C PRO A 66 36.15 5.25 1.16
N SER A 67 36.99 5.92 0.36
CA SER A 67 36.60 6.78 -0.76
C SER A 67 36.24 5.97 -2.01
N THR A 68 35.23 6.45 -2.75
CA THR A 68 34.73 5.88 -4.01
C THR A 68 35.64 6.24 -5.21
N PRO A 69 35.90 5.35 -6.18
CA PRO A 69 36.39 5.73 -7.50
C PRO A 69 35.24 5.95 -8.49
N GLY A 70 35.49 6.85 -9.45
CA GLY A 70 34.49 7.48 -10.32
C GLY A 70 34.03 6.70 -11.55
N THR A 71 33.00 7.29 -12.14
CA THR A 71 32.28 6.92 -13.37
C THR A 71 33.15 7.12 -14.62
N GLU A 72 33.13 6.16 -15.53
CA GLU A 72 33.49 6.36 -16.94
C GLU A 72 32.31 6.01 -17.86
N GLN A 73 32.11 6.85 -18.88
CA GLN A 73 31.10 6.78 -19.94
C GLN A 73 31.72 6.24 -21.24
N SER A 74 30.85 5.98 -22.24
CA SER A 74 31.06 5.72 -23.69
C SER A 74 31.20 4.25 -24.08
N THR A 75 30.64 3.71 -25.18
CA THR A 75 29.96 4.24 -26.38
C THR A 75 29.25 3.10 -27.13
N ASP A 76 28.30 3.46 -28.00
CA ASP A 76 27.60 2.62 -28.97
C ASP A 76 28.52 1.93 -30.01
N ASP A 77 28.10 0.75 -30.51
CA ASP A 77 27.56 0.54 -31.88
C ASP A 77 27.92 -0.83 -32.52
N VAL A 78 27.10 -1.23 -33.50
CA VAL A 78 27.27 -2.25 -34.58
C VAL A 78 26.47 -3.58 -34.49
N THR A 79 25.51 -3.65 -35.43
CA THR A 79 24.67 -4.76 -35.94
C THR A 79 25.36 -5.65 -36.98
N GLU A 80 24.92 -6.93 -37.11
CA GLU A 80 24.55 -7.68 -38.35
C GLU A 80 24.86 -9.20 -38.26
N GLY A 81 23.99 -10.04 -38.86
CA GLY A 81 24.25 -11.47 -39.10
C GLY A 81 23.06 -12.42 -38.94
N ILE A 82 22.12 -12.42 -39.89
CA ILE A 82 21.06 -13.44 -40.08
C ILE A 82 21.61 -14.64 -40.88
N LEU A 83 21.18 -15.88 -40.56
CA LEU A 83 20.83 -16.94 -41.54
C LEU A 83 20.17 -18.18 -40.88
N ASP A 84 18.87 -18.32 -41.17
CA ASP A 84 18.09 -19.51 -41.58
C ASP A 84 18.30 -20.91 -40.95
N LEU A 85 17.18 -21.57 -40.60
CA LEU A 85 16.73 -22.86 -41.16
C LEU A 85 15.34 -23.28 -40.62
N THR A 86 14.62 -24.04 -41.44
CA THR A 86 13.16 -24.11 -41.57
C THR A 86 12.52 -25.43 -41.08
N ILE A 87 11.23 -25.32 -40.67
CA ILE A 87 10.08 -26.26 -40.83
C ILE A 87 10.00 -27.57 -39.99
N GLY A 88 8.84 -27.76 -39.34
CA GLY A 88 8.31 -29.08 -38.98
C GLY A 88 7.02 -29.09 -38.14
N SER A 89 5.86 -29.08 -38.78
CA SER A 89 4.50 -29.18 -38.17
C SER A 89 4.11 -30.60 -37.73
N LYS A 90 3.39 -30.75 -36.59
CA LYS A 90 2.28 -31.72 -36.36
C LYS A 90 1.61 -31.52 -34.99
N SER A 91 0.29 -31.70 -34.92
CA SER A 91 -0.62 -31.60 -33.75
C SER A 91 -1.31 -32.97 -33.46
N PRO A 92 -2.26 -33.10 -32.51
CA PRO A 92 -2.16 -33.23 -31.03
C PRO A 92 -2.67 -34.62 -30.52
N PRO A 93 -2.76 -34.92 -29.20
CA PRO A 93 -4.07 -34.80 -28.50
C PRO A 93 -4.11 -34.58 -26.96
N LEU A 94 -5.26 -34.04 -26.51
CA LEU A 94 -6.12 -34.29 -25.31
C LEU A 94 -5.59 -34.26 -23.84
N THR A 95 -5.98 -33.16 -23.17
CA THR A 95 -6.65 -32.99 -21.84
C THR A 95 -6.26 -33.83 -20.61
N SER A 96 -5.74 -33.15 -19.57
CA SER A 96 -6.13 -33.42 -18.17
C SER A 96 -6.10 -32.14 -17.32
N LYS A 97 -7.11 -31.98 -16.44
CA LYS A 97 -7.29 -30.84 -15.51
C LYS A 97 -6.27 -30.94 -14.35
N ARG A 98 -5.54 -29.86 -14.04
CA ARG A 98 -4.73 -29.76 -12.80
C ARG A 98 -5.00 -28.46 -12.04
N ARG A 99 -5.20 -28.63 -10.72
CA ARG A 99 -5.41 -27.61 -9.67
C ARG A 99 -4.20 -26.65 -9.58
N ARG A 100 -4.48 -25.36 -9.38
CA ARG A 100 -3.48 -24.29 -9.25
C ARG A 100 -2.90 -24.24 -7.82
N ARG A 101 -1.58 -24.37 -7.68
CA ARG A 101 -0.81 -23.80 -6.56
C ARG A 101 -0.28 -22.43 -7.02
N ALA A 102 -0.31 -21.45 -6.13
CA ALA A 102 0.30 -20.15 -6.37
C ALA A 102 1.83 -20.28 -6.22
N SER A 103 2.55 -19.99 -7.30
CA SER A 103 3.99 -19.79 -7.31
C SER A 103 4.26 -18.38 -7.83
N THR A 104 4.99 -17.58 -7.06
CA THR A 104 5.57 -16.30 -7.52
C THR A 104 6.73 -16.62 -8.45
N VAL A 105 6.42 -16.79 -9.74
CA VAL A 105 7.44 -16.91 -10.80
C VAL A 105 7.63 -15.52 -11.40
N LEU A 106 8.89 -15.05 -11.44
CA LEU A 106 9.31 -13.87 -12.19
C LEU A 106 8.85 -14.02 -13.65
N ILE A 107 8.01 -13.10 -14.11
CA ILE A 107 7.19 -13.30 -15.33
C ILE A 107 7.96 -13.04 -16.63
N SER A 108 9.14 -12.40 -16.62
CA SER A 108 10.00 -12.33 -17.82
C SER A 108 11.38 -11.74 -17.50
N GLN A 109 12.44 -12.29 -18.11
CA GLN A 109 13.78 -11.68 -18.09
C GLN A 109 14.21 -11.11 -19.46
N SER A 110 13.38 -11.22 -20.50
CA SER A 110 13.61 -10.66 -21.83
C SER A 110 12.34 -10.12 -22.47
N SER A 111 12.48 -9.23 -23.46
CA SER A 111 11.38 -8.68 -24.25
C SER A 111 10.63 -9.75 -25.06
N GLU A 112 11.30 -10.84 -25.44
CA GLU A 112 10.72 -11.95 -26.20
C GLU A 112 9.80 -12.84 -25.35
N ASP A 113 10.10 -12.97 -24.04
CA ASP A 113 9.22 -13.66 -23.08
C ASP A 113 7.92 -12.87 -22.85
N VAL A 114 8.01 -11.54 -22.85
CA VAL A 114 6.85 -10.65 -22.80
C VAL A 114 5.97 -10.84 -24.04
N GLU A 115 6.55 -10.97 -25.23
CA GLU A 115 5.80 -11.21 -26.47
C GLU A 115 5.11 -12.58 -26.50
N LYS A 116 5.74 -13.64 -25.99
CA LYS A 116 5.11 -14.97 -25.84
C LYS A 116 3.94 -14.97 -24.86
N ILE A 117 4.03 -14.16 -23.79
CA ILE A 117 2.96 -14.03 -22.78
C ILE A 117 1.82 -13.13 -23.30
N LEU A 118 2.15 -12.11 -24.08
CA LEU A 118 1.17 -11.20 -24.67
C LEU A 118 0.45 -11.78 -25.90
N GLY A 119 1.06 -12.76 -26.57
CA GLY A 119 0.53 -13.43 -27.75
C GLY A 119 0.40 -12.49 -28.94
N SER A 120 1.05 -12.81 -30.06
CA SER A 120 0.82 -12.15 -31.33
C SER A 120 -0.63 -12.35 -31.79
N GLY A 121 -1.51 -11.43 -31.42
CA GLY A 121 -2.89 -11.36 -31.87
C GLY A 121 -3.94 -11.58 -30.77
N LYS A 122 -4.60 -10.47 -30.40
CA LYS A 122 -5.99 -10.38 -29.90
C LYS A 122 -6.33 -10.93 -28.50
N GLY A 123 -5.38 -11.23 -27.61
CA GLY A 123 -5.69 -11.81 -26.29
C GLY A 123 -5.22 -11.08 -25.03
N GLY A 124 -4.11 -10.35 -25.07
CA GLY A 124 -3.40 -9.88 -23.86
C GLY A 124 -3.93 -8.61 -23.17
N THR A 125 -4.80 -7.83 -23.79
CA THR A 125 -5.20 -6.50 -23.28
C THR A 125 -6.29 -6.54 -22.19
N HIS A 126 -7.04 -7.63 -22.05
CA HIS A 126 -8.21 -7.63 -21.16
C HIS A 126 -7.92 -7.62 -19.66
N VAL A 127 -6.73 -8.07 -19.24
CA VAL A 127 -6.36 -8.12 -17.81
C VAL A 127 -5.76 -6.78 -17.35
N LEU A 128 -5.03 -6.08 -18.21
CA LEU A 128 -4.47 -4.75 -17.94
C LEU A 128 -5.47 -3.60 -18.21
N GLU A 129 -6.46 -3.78 -19.10
CA GLU A 129 -7.51 -2.80 -19.40
C GLU A 129 -8.28 -2.34 -18.15
N LYS A 130 -8.51 -3.24 -17.19
CA LYS A 130 -9.32 -2.95 -15.99
C LYS A 130 -8.59 -2.10 -14.94
N ILE A 131 -7.25 -2.02 -14.98
CA ILE A 131 -6.47 -1.49 -13.85
C ILE A 131 -6.05 -0.03 -14.09
N CYS A 132 -5.85 0.40 -15.34
CA CYS A 132 -5.33 1.75 -15.60
C CYS A 132 -6.43 2.84 -15.61
N CYS A 133 -7.49 2.66 -16.41
CA CYS A 133 -8.56 3.67 -16.62
C CYS A 133 -9.93 3.07 -17.01
N GLY A 134 -10.20 1.80 -16.67
CA GLY A 134 -11.45 1.13 -17.05
C GLY A 134 -11.60 0.85 -18.55
N GLY A 135 -10.48 0.65 -19.27
CA GLY A 135 -10.46 0.26 -20.69
C GLY A 135 -10.77 1.37 -21.71
N GLY A 136 -10.91 2.64 -21.27
CA GLY A 136 -11.32 3.75 -22.15
C GLY A 136 -10.20 4.50 -22.87
N CYS A 137 -8.92 4.28 -22.54
CA CYS A 137 -7.80 5.09 -23.08
C CYS A 137 -7.71 5.07 -24.62
N CYS A 138 -8.13 3.99 -25.26
CA CYS A 138 -8.05 3.84 -26.72
C CYS A 138 -9.23 4.48 -27.48
N LYS A 139 -10.19 5.11 -26.79
CA LYS A 139 -11.41 5.70 -27.38
C LYS A 139 -11.61 7.15 -26.93
N LEU A 140 -10.59 7.98 -27.08
CA LEU A 140 -10.72 9.42 -26.83
C LEU A 140 -11.75 10.02 -27.79
N GLN A 141 -12.75 10.70 -27.24
CA GLN A 141 -13.73 11.45 -28.02
C GLN A 141 -13.43 12.94 -27.84
N PRO A 142 -12.95 13.66 -28.85
CA PRO A 142 -12.69 15.09 -28.70
C PRO A 142 -14.00 15.85 -28.46
N LEU A 143 -13.89 17.04 -27.86
CA LEU A 143 -14.99 18.00 -27.86
C LEU A 143 -15.33 18.36 -29.31
N GLN A 144 -16.61 18.34 -29.66
CA GLN A 144 -17.04 18.77 -30.99
C GLN A 144 -16.93 20.29 -31.10
N GLU A 145 -16.38 20.76 -32.22
CA GLU A 145 -16.35 22.20 -32.51
C GLU A 145 -17.78 22.70 -32.79
N PRO A 146 -18.20 23.82 -32.17
CA PRO A 146 -19.51 24.39 -32.45
C PRO A 146 -19.56 24.89 -33.91
N ALA A 147 -20.65 24.55 -34.61
CA ALA A 147 -20.84 24.86 -36.03
C ALA A 147 -20.97 26.37 -36.36
N SER A 148 -21.07 27.25 -35.35
CA SER A 148 -21.23 28.70 -35.53
C SER A 148 -20.53 29.50 -34.43
N SER A 149 -19.77 30.51 -34.81
CA SER A 149 -18.88 31.34 -33.97
C SER A 149 -19.57 32.35 -33.04
N SER A 150 -20.90 32.36 -32.93
CA SER A 150 -21.64 33.51 -32.39
C SER A 150 -22.08 33.42 -30.92
N SER A 151 -21.85 32.31 -30.20
CA SER A 151 -22.17 32.23 -28.76
C SER A 151 -21.34 31.16 -28.06
N ILE A 152 -20.05 31.40 -27.85
CA ILE A 152 -19.24 30.54 -26.98
C ILE A 152 -19.51 31.00 -25.55
N HIS A 153 -20.23 30.20 -24.76
CA HIS A 153 -20.28 30.40 -23.30
C HIS A 153 -19.09 29.66 -22.68
N PRO A 154 -17.90 30.28 -22.52
CA PRO A 154 -16.72 29.59 -22.01
C PRO A 154 -16.96 29.14 -20.57
N VAL A 155 -16.33 28.02 -20.21
CA VAL A 155 -16.27 27.60 -18.81
C VAL A 155 -15.15 28.35 -18.11
N ILE A 156 -15.47 29.04 -17.02
CA ILE A 156 -14.48 29.77 -16.22
C ILE A 156 -13.81 28.80 -15.24
N LYS A 157 -12.47 28.74 -15.28
CA LYS A 157 -11.71 27.90 -14.35
C LYS A 157 -11.75 28.49 -12.93
N PRO A 158 -11.95 27.67 -11.87
CA PRO A 158 -11.80 28.12 -10.49
C PRO A 158 -10.42 28.74 -10.24
N LYS A 159 -10.40 29.94 -9.66
CA LYS A 159 -9.17 30.70 -9.37
C LYS A 159 -8.63 30.36 -7.98
N ASN A 160 -8.23 29.11 -7.79
CA ASN A 160 -7.63 28.66 -6.54
C ASN A 160 -6.44 27.74 -6.80
N LYS A 161 -5.47 27.74 -5.86
CA LYS A 161 -4.23 26.97 -5.97
C LYS A 161 -4.47 25.47 -6.13
N ALA A 162 -5.51 24.93 -5.50
CA ALA A 162 -5.84 23.52 -5.59
C ALA A 162 -6.23 23.14 -7.03
N PHE A 163 -7.11 23.91 -7.66
CA PHE A 163 -7.52 23.70 -9.05
C PHE A 163 -6.35 23.87 -10.03
N GLU A 164 -5.55 24.93 -9.86
CA GLU A 164 -4.37 25.19 -10.69
C GLU A 164 -3.37 24.02 -10.63
N SER A 165 -3.17 23.44 -9.44
CA SER A 165 -2.28 22.31 -9.23
C SER A 165 -2.73 21.02 -9.93
N LEU A 166 -4.02 20.88 -10.26
CA LEU A 166 -4.53 19.72 -11.01
C LEU A 166 -4.07 19.74 -12.47
N LYS A 167 -3.64 20.89 -13.00
CA LYS A 167 -3.13 21.07 -14.37
C LYS A 167 -4.06 20.47 -15.45
N LEU A 168 -5.38 20.56 -15.22
CA LEU A 168 -6.38 19.96 -16.10
C LEU A 168 -6.39 20.58 -17.50
N GLN A 169 -6.29 19.73 -18.51
CA GLN A 169 -6.42 20.10 -19.91
C GLN A 169 -7.90 20.10 -20.32
N LEU A 170 -8.55 21.26 -20.21
CA LEU A 170 -9.98 21.40 -20.53
C LEU A 170 -10.26 21.62 -22.03
N GLY A 171 -9.24 21.88 -22.85
CA GLY A 171 -9.42 22.20 -24.27
C GLY A 171 -10.38 23.37 -24.50
N GLN A 172 -11.29 23.23 -25.45
CA GLN A 172 -12.32 24.22 -25.80
C GLN A 172 -13.64 24.01 -25.01
N LEU A 173 -13.59 23.47 -23.80
CA LEU A 173 -14.79 23.21 -23.00
C LEU A 173 -15.62 24.49 -22.80
N SER A 174 -16.87 24.42 -23.24
CA SER A 174 -17.88 25.46 -23.11
C SER A 174 -19.13 24.88 -22.45
N HIS A 175 -20.03 25.75 -21.98
CA HIS A 175 -21.32 25.29 -21.45
C HIS A 175 -22.18 24.60 -22.52
N ASP A 176 -22.01 24.98 -23.77
CA ASP A 176 -22.71 24.42 -24.93
C ASP A 176 -22.12 23.08 -25.40
N SER A 177 -20.96 22.68 -24.87
CA SER A 177 -20.32 21.40 -25.21
C SER A 177 -21.21 20.20 -24.84
N ILE A 178 -21.46 19.31 -25.81
CA ILE A 178 -22.23 18.10 -25.59
C ILE A 178 -21.32 17.04 -24.93
N LEU A 179 -21.73 16.57 -23.76
CA LEU A 179 -21.03 15.53 -23.01
C LEU A 179 -21.82 14.22 -23.10
N THR A 180 -21.17 13.15 -23.54
CA THR A 180 -21.79 11.82 -23.70
C THR A 180 -21.12 10.81 -22.79
N ASN A 181 -21.79 9.68 -22.54
CA ASN A 181 -21.30 8.59 -21.68
C ASN A 181 -20.80 9.11 -20.32
N ILE A 182 -21.54 10.05 -19.74
CA ILE A 182 -21.30 10.54 -18.39
C ILE A 182 -21.51 9.37 -17.43
N THR A 183 -20.55 9.18 -16.53
CA THR A 183 -20.62 8.16 -15.48
C THR A 183 -21.94 8.33 -14.71
N PRO A 184 -22.73 7.27 -14.48
CA PRO A 184 -23.97 7.38 -13.71
C PRO A 184 -23.67 7.85 -12.29
N LEU A 185 -24.63 8.53 -11.67
CA LEU A 185 -24.50 8.92 -10.27
C LEU A 185 -24.29 7.65 -9.41
N PRO A 186 -23.24 7.60 -8.56
CA PRO A 186 -22.96 6.42 -7.75
C PRO A 186 -24.12 6.13 -6.79
N VAL A 187 -24.36 4.87 -6.46
CA VAL A 187 -25.36 4.49 -5.45
C VAL A 187 -24.89 4.96 -4.07
N LYS A 188 -25.78 5.58 -3.29
CA LYS A 188 -25.49 5.92 -1.90
C LYS A 188 -25.62 4.67 -1.03
N THR A 189 -24.49 4.12 -0.58
CA THR A 189 -24.42 2.87 0.19
C THR A 189 -24.26 3.09 1.69
N VAL A 190 -23.87 4.29 2.11
CA VAL A 190 -23.65 4.66 3.52
C VAL A 190 -24.67 5.71 3.95
N SER A 191 -25.18 5.56 5.17
CA SER A 191 -26.10 6.52 5.80
C SER A 191 -25.87 6.62 7.30
N PHE A 192 -26.25 7.75 7.89
CA PHE A 192 -26.22 7.95 9.34
C PHE A 192 -27.64 7.92 9.93
N SER A 193 -27.79 7.24 11.06
CA SER A 193 -29.01 7.29 11.88
C SER A 193 -28.70 7.65 13.34
N PRO A 194 -29.70 8.14 14.10
CA PRO A 194 -29.53 8.41 15.53
C PRO A 194 -29.08 7.16 16.30
N VAL A 195 -28.35 7.38 17.39
CA VAL A 195 -27.93 6.31 18.30
C VAL A 195 -29.12 5.87 19.16
N PRO A 196 -29.47 4.57 19.18
CA PRO A 196 -30.43 4.02 20.12
C PRO A 196 -30.04 4.32 21.58
N LYS A 197 -31.02 4.52 22.47
CA LYS A 197 -30.77 4.93 23.87
C LYS A 197 -29.88 3.94 24.62
N ASP A 198 -30.04 2.64 24.33
CA ASP A 198 -29.25 1.54 24.88
C ASP A 198 -27.77 1.54 24.46
N LEU A 199 -27.43 2.22 23.36
CA LEU A 199 -26.05 2.33 22.86
C LEU A 199 -25.40 3.70 23.15
N ALA A 200 -26.16 4.66 23.68
CA ALA A 200 -25.67 6.02 23.92
C ALA A 200 -24.49 6.05 24.90
N ASP A 201 -24.58 5.24 25.95
CA ASP A 201 -23.62 5.19 27.06
C ASP A 201 -22.43 4.24 26.80
N LYS A 202 -22.43 3.50 25.69
CA LYS A 202 -21.34 2.56 25.36
C LYS A 202 -20.02 3.31 25.15
N GLU A 203 -19.01 3.07 25.98
CA GLU A 203 -17.72 3.78 25.88
C GLU A 203 -17.05 3.60 24.51
N SER A 204 -16.41 4.67 24.04
CA SER A 204 -15.55 4.63 22.85
C SER A 204 -14.19 4.03 23.22
N GLY A 205 -13.56 3.35 22.27
CA GLY A 205 -12.19 2.86 22.46
C GLY A 205 -11.16 3.99 22.56
N PRO A 206 -9.88 3.67 22.83
CA PRO A 206 -8.80 4.64 22.83
C PRO A 206 -8.70 5.40 21.49
N ALA A 207 -8.44 6.71 21.54
CA ALA A 207 -8.42 7.57 20.35
C ALA A 207 -7.32 7.20 19.33
N ASP A 208 -6.24 6.57 19.80
CA ASP A 208 -5.12 6.09 18.99
C ASP A 208 -5.26 4.63 18.55
N HIS A 209 -6.44 4.03 18.73
CA HIS A 209 -6.78 2.69 18.29
C HIS A 209 -7.95 2.73 17.30
N PRO A 210 -7.94 1.89 16.25
CA PRO A 210 -9.09 1.80 15.35
C PRO A 210 -10.34 1.26 16.08
N PRO A 211 -11.55 1.57 15.59
CA PRO A 211 -12.78 0.99 16.13
C PRO A 211 -12.77 -0.54 16.06
N THR A 212 -13.47 -1.21 16.97
CA THR A 212 -13.45 -2.68 17.10
C THR A 212 -13.95 -3.45 15.87
N PHE A 213 -14.65 -2.80 14.94
CA PHE A 213 -15.06 -3.44 13.68
C PHE A 213 -13.95 -3.40 12.59
N VAL A 214 -12.87 -2.67 12.83
CA VAL A 214 -11.68 -2.58 11.97
C VAL A 214 -10.62 -3.54 12.52
N GLN A 215 -10.91 -4.83 12.41
CA GLN A 215 -10.06 -5.90 12.93
C GLN A 215 -9.91 -7.05 11.93
N PRO A 216 -8.78 -7.78 11.97
CA PRO A 216 -8.54 -8.93 11.09
C PRO A 216 -9.57 -10.05 11.25
N HIS A 217 -9.47 -11.08 10.40
CA HIS A 217 -10.38 -12.23 10.50
C HIS A 217 -10.24 -12.92 11.87
N PRO A 218 -11.36 -13.32 12.51
CA PRO A 218 -11.31 -14.05 13.77
C PRO A 218 -10.39 -15.28 13.68
N PRO A 219 -9.66 -15.63 14.75
CA PRO A 219 -9.76 -15.09 16.11
C PRO A 219 -8.86 -13.86 16.39
N TYR A 220 -8.25 -13.27 15.36
CA TYR A 220 -7.26 -12.21 15.52
C TYR A 220 -7.89 -10.83 15.74
N GLU A 221 -7.20 -9.98 16.49
CA GLU A 221 -7.60 -8.60 16.78
C GLU A 221 -6.46 -7.64 16.45
N VAL A 222 -6.77 -6.34 16.30
CA VAL A 222 -5.71 -5.32 16.25
C VAL A 222 -5.20 -5.12 17.67
N PHE A 223 -3.90 -5.34 17.84
CA PHE A 223 -3.20 -5.12 19.09
C PHE A 223 -2.69 -3.68 19.18
N ARG A 224 -2.98 -3.02 20.30
CA ARG A 224 -2.48 -1.68 20.63
C ARG A 224 -1.06 -1.81 21.18
N ALA A 225 -0.06 -1.97 20.31
CA ALA A 225 1.32 -2.23 20.72
C ALA A 225 2.01 -0.97 21.26
N PRO A 226 2.59 -0.97 22.48
CA PRO A 226 3.37 0.15 22.97
C PRO A 226 4.60 0.40 22.07
N LEU A 227 4.84 1.67 21.74
CA LEU A 227 6.07 2.08 21.08
C LEU A 227 7.18 2.20 22.14
N HIS A 228 8.17 1.31 22.11
CA HIS A 228 9.24 1.34 23.08
C HIS A 228 10.25 2.45 22.78
N HIS A 229 10.68 2.56 21.52
CA HIS A 229 11.68 3.52 21.10
C HIS A 229 11.63 3.73 19.58
N ALA A 230 12.08 4.89 19.10
CA ALA A 230 12.20 5.19 17.68
C ALA A 230 13.37 6.14 17.44
N ARG A 231 14.13 5.93 16.36
CA ARG A 231 15.27 6.79 15.99
C ARG A 231 15.36 7.01 14.50
N GLU A 232 15.87 8.16 14.10
CA GLU A 232 16.20 8.41 12.70
C GLU A 232 17.47 7.65 12.32
N LEU A 233 17.39 6.83 11.26
CA LEU A 233 18.54 6.10 10.70
C LEU A 233 19.38 6.94 9.75
N THR A 234 18.79 8.03 9.23
CA THR A 234 19.40 8.89 8.22
C THR A 234 19.85 10.22 8.80
N LYS A 235 20.91 10.81 8.23
CA LYS A 235 21.35 12.15 8.59
C LYS A 235 20.44 13.22 7.97
N PRO A 236 20.37 14.44 8.55
CA PRO A 236 19.70 15.57 7.92
C PRO A 236 20.19 15.79 6.48
N GLY A 237 19.25 15.98 5.55
CA GLY A 237 19.55 16.15 4.12
C GLY A 237 19.57 14.87 3.29
N ALA A 238 19.41 13.69 3.89
CA ALA A 238 19.26 12.45 3.14
C ALA A 238 18.02 12.49 2.23
N GLU A 239 18.14 11.93 1.01
CA GLU A 239 17.05 11.87 0.03
C GLU A 239 15.82 11.13 0.57
N LYS A 240 16.05 10.05 1.31
CA LYS A 240 15.02 9.14 1.84
C LYS A 240 15.10 9.05 3.35
N ARG A 241 14.36 9.91 4.04
CA ARG A 241 14.28 9.93 5.51
C ARG A 241 13.75 8.60 6.03
N THR A 242 14.50 7.94 6.92
CA THR A 242 14.19 6.58 7.38
C THR A 242 14.28 6.50 8.90
N TYR A 243 13.30 5.86 9.51
CA TYR A 243 13.21 5.66 10.96
C TYR A 243 13.27 4.18 11.30
N HIS A 244 13.90 3.87 12.42
CA HIS A 244 13.87 2.56 13.07
C HIS A 244 12.92 2.64 14.26
N PHE A 245 12.17 1.56 14.49
CA PHE A 245 11.17 1.45 15.56
C PHE A 245 11.37 0.15 16.33
N ASP A 246 11.37 0.27 17.65
CA ASP A 246 11.30 -0.83 18.60
C ASP A 246 9.86 -0.89 19.15
N ILE A 247 9.13 -1.96 18.83
CA ILE A 247 7.71 -2.11 19.20
C ILE A 247 7.59 -3.23 20.24
N ASP A 248 6.91 -2.93 21.35
CA ASP A 248 6.73 -3.88 22.45
C ASP A 248 5.58 -4.86 22.15
N VAL A 249 5.92 -6.14 22.11
CA VAL A 249 5.00 -7.28 21.90
C VAL A 249 5.01 -8.24 23.09
N THR A 250 5.44 -7.78 24.27
CA THR A 250 5.52 -8.59 25.50
C THR A 250 4.17 -9.17 25.90
N ASP A 251 3.10 -8.39 25.71
CA ASP A 251 1.72 -8.78 26.03
C ASP A 251 0.88 -9.04 24.76
N TYR A 252 1.53 -9.24 23.61
CA TYR A 252 0.82 -9.64 22.39
C TYR A 252 0.15 -11.00 22.61
N PRO A 253 -1.15 -11.15 22.30
CA PRO A 253 -1.89 -12.38 22.61
C PRO A 253 -1.31 -13.57 21.86
N ALA A 254 -1.27 -14.73 22.52
CA ALA A 254 -0.88 -15.97 21.87
C ALA A 254 -1.89 -16.31 20.76
N GLU A 255 -1.40 -16.30 19.52
CA GLU A 255 -2.19 -16.68 18.36
C GLU A 255 -2.12 -18.20 18.13
N GLY A 256 -3.13 -18.76 17.45
CA GLY A 256 -3.19 -20.22 17.23
C GLY A 256 -2.00 -20.75 16.44
N GLY A 257 -1.36 -21.81 16.97
CA GLY A 257 -0.18 -22.45 16.41
C GLY A 257 1.09 -22.17 17.23
N ASP A 258 2.17 -22.93 16.99
CA ASP A 258 3.49 -22.70 17.62
C ASP A 258 4.31 -21.65 16.84
N VAL A 259 3.62 -20.63 16.31
CA VAL A 259 4.20 -19.65 15.39
C VAL A 259 4.23 -18.30 16.09
N ASP A 260 5.42 -17.80 16.37
CA ASP A 260 5.67 -16.49 16.97
C ASP A 260 6.08 -15.44 15.91
N PHE A 261 6.46 -14.24 16.32
CA PHE A 261 7.18 -13.29 15.47
C PHE A 261 8.56 -13.84 15.12
N VAL A 262 8.90 -13.83 13.85
CA VAL A 262 10.18 -14.36 13.35
C VAL A 262 10.81 -13.39 12.36
N VAL A 263 12.14 -13.40 12.27
CA VAL A 263 12.87 -12.63 11.24
C VAL A 263 12.41 -13.05 9.85
N GLY A 264 12.17 -12.08 8.98
CA GLY A 264 11.59 -12.32 7.66
C GLY A 264 10.06 -12.45 7.65
N GLY A 265 9.42 -12.55 8.82
CA GLY A 265 7.99 -12.36 8.99
C GLY A 265 7.57 -10.90 8.77
N ALA A 266 6.27 -10.64 8.83
CA ALA A 266 5.71 -9.30 8.66
C ALA A 266 4.61 -8.99 9.69
N ILE A 267 4.41 -7.70 9.92
CA ILE A 267 3.28 -7.17 10.70
C ILE A 267 2.43 -6.27 9.80
N GLY A 268 1.12 -6.30 9.99
CA GLY A 268 0.19 -5.34 9.43
C GLY A 268 -0.06 -4.20 10.43
N ILE A 269 0.24 -2.97 10.05
CA ILE A 269 -0.06 -1.77 10.84
C ILE A 269 -1.33 -1.14 10.28
N CYS A 270 -2.27 -0.76 11.16
CA CYS A 270 -3.45 0.03 10.82
C CYS A 270 -3.10 1.51 11.02
N PRO A 271 -2.78 2.28 9.95
CA PRO A 271 -2.40 3.67 10.14
C PRO A 271 -3.63 4.57 10.30
N GLN A 272 -3.48 5.62 11.09
CA GLN A 272 -4.46 6.70 11.18
C GLN A 272 -4.15 7.77 10.13
N ASN A 273 -5.17 8.26 9.41
CA ASN A 273 -5.05 9.52 8.69
C ASN A 273 -4.66 10.65 9.68
N SER A 274 -3.93 11.67 9.21
CA SER A 274 -3.56 12.78 10.11
C SER A 274 -4.80 13.57 10.51
N ASP A 275 -4.84 14.01 11.78
CA ASP A 275 -5.94 14.82 12.30
C ASP A 275 -6.15 16.09 11.47
N ALA A 276 -5.05 16.70 11.01
CA ALA A 276 -5.10 17.88 10.13
C ALA A 276 -5.88 17.61 8.82
N VAL A 277 -5.67 16.46 8.19
CA VAL A 277 -6.39 16.09 6.95
C VAL A 277 -7.85 15.77 7.24
N VAL A 278 -8.14 15.09 8.36
CA VAL A 278 -9.50 14.77 8.78
C VAL A 278 -10.31 16.03 9.10
N ASP A 279 -9.74 16.94 9.89
CA ASP A 279 -10.35 18.22 10.24
C ASP A 279 -10.54 19.10 9.01
N GLU A 280 -9.63 19.05 8.05
CA GLU A 280 -9.77 19.76 6.80
C GLU A 280 -10.98 19.28 6.00
N ILE A 281 -11.19 17.97 5.84
CA ILE A 281 -12.38 17.46 5.13
C ILE A 281 -13.65 17.94 5.84
N PHE A 282 -13.69 17.90 7.17
CA PHE A 282 -14.83 18.42 7.90
C PHE A 282 -15.05 19.91 7.67
N ASN A 283 -13.99 20.71 7.57
CA ASN A 283 -14.10 22.13 7.29
C ASN A 283 -14.58 22.38 5.85
N LEU A 284 -14.03 21.66 4.86
CA LEU A 284 -14.39 21.80 3.44
C LEU A 284 -15.85 21.41 3.17
N LEU A 285 -16.37 20.41 3.90
CA LEU A 285 -17.79 19.99 3.83
C LEU A 285 -18.69 20.74 4.83
N SER A 286 -18.18 21.80 5.46
CA SER A 286 -18.93 22.63 6.42
C SER A 286 -19.58 21.86 7.58
N ILE A 287 -18.94 20.79 8.06
CA ILE A 287 -19.46 19.93 9.12
C ILE A 287 -19.16 20.55 10.50
N PRO A 288 -20.17 20.88 11.32
CA PRO A 288 -19.96 21.54 12.61
C PRO A 288 -19.08 20.73 13.56
N LYS A 289 -18.17 21.39 14.28
CA LYS A 289 -17.28 20.73 15.27
C LYS A 289 -18.06 19.89 16.29
N THR A 290 -19.23 20.36 16.70
CA THR A 290 -20.10 19.72 17.69
C THR A 290 -20.62 18.34 17.28
N VAL A 291 -20.58 17.96 16.00
CA VAL A 291 -21.13 16.67 15.50
C VAL A 291 -20.06 15.70 14.97
N ARG A 292 -18.78 16.13 14.88
CA ARG A 292 -17.68 15.32 14.32
C ARG A 292 -17.40 14.09 15.18
N ASP A 293 -17.37 14.32 16.49
CA ASP A 293 -17.03 13.32 17.52
C ASP A 293 -18.28 12.75 18.23
N ARG A 294 -19.49 13.18 17.85
CA ARG A 294 -20.72 12.58 18.37
C ARG A 294 -20.92 11.19 17.79
N LYS A 295 -21.27 10.24 18.66
CA LYS A 295 -21.67 8.89 18.27
C LYS A 295 -22.85 8.94 17.31
N VAL A 296 -22.79 8.09 16.29
CA VAL A 296 -23.84 7.84 15.30
C VAL A 296 -23.88 6.37 14.96
N MET A 297 -25.04 5.91 14.50
CA MET A 297 -25.12 4.63 13.80
C MET A 297 -24.77 4.87 12.34
N VAL A 298 -23.73 4.20 11.86
CA VAL A 298 -23.44 4.11 10.43
C VAL A 298 -24.07 2.84 9.88
N ASN A 299 -24.88 2.98 8.83
CA ASN A 299 -25.53 1.87 8.16
C ASN A 299 -24.98 1.74 6.74
N THR A 300 -24.63 0.52 6.34
CA THR A 300 -24.14 0.19 5.00
C THR A 300 -25.08 -0.80 4.32
N THR A 301 -25.31 -0.64 3.03
CA THR A 301 -26.25 -1.50 2.28
C THR A 301 -25.61 -2.80 1.79
N ASN A 302 -24.30 -2.81 1.52
CA ASN A 302 -23.55 -3.97 1.03
C ASN A 302 -22.03 -3.81 1.23
N GLY A 303 -21.24 -4.75 0.70
CA GLY A 303 -19.78 -4.67 0.66
C GLY A 303 -19.11 -4.99 1.99
N ARG A 304 -17.83 -4.62 2.13
CA ARG A 304 -17.05 -4.76 3.39
C ARG A 304 -16.88 -3.46 4.16
N TRP A 305 -17.00 -2.31 3.49
CA TRP A 305 -16.87 -1.00 4.11
C TRP A 305 -17.78 -0.89 5.35
N PRO A 306 -17.31 -0.32 6.48
CA PRO A 306 -16.10 0.50 6.69
C PRO A 306 -14.80 -0.26 7.00
N THR A 307 -14.76 -1.59 6.80
CA THR A 307 -13.58 -2.42 7.08
C THR A 307 -13.12 -3.16 5.82
N VAL A 308 -11.86 -3.61 5.81
CA VAL A 308 -11.33 -4.46 4.72
C VAL A 308 -11.61 -5.95 4.99
N TRP A 309 -11.98 -6.28 6.22
CA TRP A 309 -12.13 -7.65 6.73
C TRP A 309 -13.60 -8.07 6.88
N GLY A 310 -13.77 -9.39 7.05
CA GLY A 310 -15.07 -10.03 7.20
C GLY A 310 -15.85 -10.17 5.88
N ASP A 311 -17.06 -10.71 5.99
CA ASP A 311 -17.89 -11.03 4.83
C ASP A 311 -18.51 -9.78 4.18
N GLU A 312 -18.87 -9.90 2.91
CA GLU A 312 -19.66 -8.87 2.22
C GLU A 312 -21.10 -8.90 2.71
N LYS A 313 -21.52 -7.88 3.46
CA LYS A 313 -22.87 -7.76 4.02
C LYS A 313 -23.21 -6.33 4.43
N ALA A 314 -24.49 -6.05 4.54
CA ALA A 314 -24.96 -4.83 5.21
C ALA A 314 -24.46 -4.81 6.66
N ARG A 315 -24.11 -3.62 7.16
CA ARG A 315 -23.63 -3.40 8.53
C ARG A 315 -24.40 -2.26 9.18
N SER A 316 -24.58 -2.35 10.50
CA SER A 316 -25.02 -1.25 11.35
C SER A 316 -24.07 -1.18 12.54
N LEU A 317 -23.29 -0.10 12.61
CA LEU A 317 -22.17 0.03 13.54
C LEU A 317 -22.25 1.34 14.32
N LEU A 318 -21.95 1.30 15.61
CA LEU A 318 -21.78 2.49 16.44
C LEU A 318 -20.37 3.05 16.23
N THR A 319 -20.26 4.31 15.84
CA THR A 319 -18.97 4.98 15.57
C THR A 319 -19.14 6.50 15.61
N THR A 320 -18.08 7.26 15.33
CA THR A 320 -18.13 8.71 15.08
C THR A 320 -17.79 9.03 13.63
N ARG A 321 -18.15 10.24 13.17
CA ARG A 321 -17.72 10.70 11.84
C ARG A 321 -16.20 10.80 11.75
N ARG A 322 -15.54 11.18 12.86
CA ARG A 322 -14.08 11.27 12.94
C ARG A 322 -13.45 9.90 12.72
N GLU A 323 -13.91 8.88 13.43
CA GLU A 323 -13.40 7.51 13.28
C GLU A 323 -13.48 6.99 11.84
N LEU A 324 -14.58 7.30 11.13
CA LEU A 324 -14.74 6.91 9.72
C LEU A 324 -13.69 7.54 8.82
N LEU A 325 -13.37 8.82 9.00
CA LEU A 325 -12.32 9.50 8.23
C LEU A 325 -10.90 9.17 8.72
N SER A 326 -10.72 8.91 10.02
CA SER A 326 -9.42 8.61 10.62
C SER A 326 -8.93 7.21 10.30
N TRP A 327 -9.83 6.21 10.32
CA TRP A 327 -9.48 4.79 10.32
C TRP A 327 -10.08 3.98 9.18
N CYS A 328 -11.14 4.47 8.53
CA CYS A 328 -11.93 3.64 7.61
C CYS A 328 -11.81 4.08 6.14
N SER A 329 -11.63 5.38 5.88
CA SER A 329 -11.60 5.92 4.51
C SER A 329 -10.20 6.35 4.09
N ASP A 330 -9.79 5.93 2.90
CA ASP A 330 -8.56 6.40 2.28
C ASP A 330 -8.79 7.77 1.61
N LEU A 331 -7.93 8.73 1.95
CA LEU A 331 -8.09 10.12 1.56
C LEU A 331 -7.02 10.59 0.56
N GLN A 332 -6.00 9.77 0.28
CA GLN A 332 -4.80 10.24 -0.44
C GLN A 332 -3.90 9.17 -1.08
N SER A 333 -4.18 7.89 -0.90
CA SER A 333 -3.33 6.78 -1.38
C SER A 333 -3.75 6.25 -2.74
N TYR A 334 -4.92 6.61 -3.26
CA TYR A 334 -5.44 6.12 -4.53
C TYR A 334 -5.71 7.27 -5.52
N PRO A 335 -5.51 7.04 -6.83
CA PRO A 335 -5.88 8.01 -7.84
C PRO A 335 -7.42 8.14 -7.91
N PRO A 336 -7.95 9.33 -8.23
CA PRO A 336 -9.39 9.56 -8.23
C PRO A 336 -10.13 8.73 -9.28
N THR A 337 -11.37 8.37 -8.99
CA THR A 337 -12.27 7.61 -9.87
C THR A 337 -13.28 8.54 -10.54
N LYS A 338 -13.88 8.15 -11.68
CA LYS A 338 -14.94 8.98 -12.28
C LYS A 338 -16.15 9.20 -11.36
N GLN A 339 -16.37 8.28 -10.40
CA GLN A 339 -17.44 8.38 -9.42
C GLN A 339 -17.29 9.59 -8.51
N ILE A 340 -16.07 9.97 -8.10
CA ILE A 340 -15.87 11.16 -7.26
C ILE A 340 -16.23 12.44 -8.03
N PHE A 341 -15.81 12.56 -9.29
CA PHE A 341 -16.15 13.71 -10.13
C PHE A 341 -17.66 13.79 -10.37
N ARG A 342 -18.29 12.64 -10.66
CA ARG A 342 -19.74 12.59 -10.87
C ARG A 342 -20.51 12.98 -9.60
N LEU A 343 -20.07 12.52 -8.42
CA LEU A 343 -20.69 12.90 -7.14
C LEU A 343 -20.52 14.40 -6.86
N LEU A 344 -19.30 14.92 -7.01
CA LEU A 344 -19.04 16.35 -6.80
C LEU A 344 -19.87 17.21 -7.76
N ALA A 345 -20.02 16.80 -9.02
CA ALA A 345 -20.86 17.52 -10.00
C ALA A 345 -22.33 17.61 -9.60
N GLU A 346 -22.85 16.59 -8.90
CA GLU A 346 -24.24 16.57 -8.41
C GLU A 346 -24.46 17.70 -7.39
N TYR A 347 -23.48 17.89 -6.51
CA TYR A 347 -23.55 18.80 -5.38
C TYR A 347 -22.79 20.13 -5.59
N ALA A 348 -22.34 20.40 -6.82
CA ALA A 348 -21.74 21.67 -7.21
C ALA A 348 -22.82 22.70 -7.55
N THR A 349 -22.82 23.83 -6.84
CA THR A 349 -23.75 24.94 -7.11
C THR A 349 -23.24 25.90 -8.17
N ASP A 350 -21.91 26.00 -8.33
CA ASP A 350 -21.32 26.79 -9.40
C ASP A 350 -21.43 26.06 -10.74
N ARG A 351 -21.91 26.78 -11.77
CA ARG A 351 -22.20 26.18 -13.08
C ARG A 351 -20.92 25.78 -13.80
N ASP A 352 -19.84 26.54 -13.64
CA ASP A 352 -18.56 26.27 -14.29
C ASP A 352 -17.89 25.04 -13.66
N GLU A 353 -17.79 24.99 -12.33
CA GLU A 353 -17.29 23.84 -11.58
C GLU A 353 -18.08 22.58 -11.93
N LYS A 354 -19.42 22.65 -11.94
CA LYS A 354 -20.29 21.54 -12.33
C LYS A 354 -19.98 21.07 -13.75
N LYS A 355 -19.80 21.98 -14.71
CA LYS A 355 -19.49 21.61 -16.11
C LYS A 355 -18.14 20.90 -16.21
N ILE A 356 -17.12 21.37 -15.49
CA ILE A 356 -15.78 20.74 -15.44
C ILE A 356 -15.87 19.33 -14.84
N LEU A 357 -16.56 19.18 -13.71
CA LEU A 357 -16.73 17.90 -13.04
C LEU A 357 -17.51 16.89 -13.91
N MET A 358 -18.56 17.36 -14.60
CA MET A 358 -19.29 16.55 -15.58
C MET A 358 -18.39 16.12 -16.74
N PHE A 359 -17.55 17.02 -17.26
CA PHE A 359 -16.57 16.72 -18.30
C PHE A 359 -15.58 15.62 -17.86
N LEU A 360 -14.98 15.73 -16.67
CA LEU A 360 -14.06 14.71 -16.12
C LEU A 360 -14.73 13.33 -15.94
N SER A 361 -16.05 13.31 -15.79
CA SER A 361 -16.84 12.09 -15.68
C SER A 361 -17.41 11.56 -17.02
N SER A 362 -17.18 12.24 -18.15
CA SER A 362 -17.70 11.90 -19.48
C SER A 362 -16.69 11.17 -20.37
N ALA A 363 -17.09 10.83 -21.61
CA ALA A 363 -16.17 10.35 -22.64
C ALA A 363 -15.22 11.45 -23.14
N GLN A 364 -15.69 12.69 -23.22
CA GLN A 364 -14.91 13.82 -23.72
C GLN A 364 -13.77 14.22 -22.78
N GLY A 365 -13.97 14.09 -21.47
CA GLY A 365 -12.92 14.32 -20.48
C GLY A 365 -12.01 13.13 -20.22
N GLN A 366 -12.09 12.05 -21.02
CA GLN A 366 -11.28 10.84 -20.79
C GLN A 366 -9.79 11.15 -20.74
N GLY A 367 -9.26 11.98 -21.64
CA GLY A 367 -7.83 12.35 -21.66
C GLY A 367 -7.42 13.06 -20.37
N ALA A 368 -8.12 14.15 -20.01
CA ALA A 368 -7.86 14.91 -18.78
C ALA A 368 -8.01 14.05 -17.52
N PHE A 369 -8.96 13.12 -17.50
CA PHE A 369 -9.13 12.16 -16.40
C PHE A 369 -7.97 11.17 -16.31
N CYS A 370 -7.48 10.65 -17.45
CA CYS A 370 -6.31 9.77 -17.48
C CYS A 370 -5.06 10.50 -16.97
N ASP A 371 -4.83 11.74 -17.43
CA ASP A 371 -3.68 12.55 -17.02
C ASP A 371 -3.66 12.81 -15.51
N LEU A 372 -4.84 13.03 -14.92
CA LEU A 372 -4.97 13.20 -13.47
C LEU A 372 -4.62 11.93 -12.68
N ARG A 373 -4.68 10.75 -13.31
CA ARG A 373 -4.40 9.45 -12.68
C ARG A 373 -2.97 8.95 -12.91
N THR A 374 -2.28 9.43 -13.94
CA THR A 374 -0.90 9.04 -14.24
C THR A 374 0.14 9.77 -13.39
N GLY A 375 -0.23 10.94 -12.86
CA GLY A 375 0.60 11.71 -11.94
C GLY A 375 0.55 11.24 -10.48
N GLN A 376 1.03 12.11 -9.59
CA GLN A 376 0.87 11.89 -8.15
C GLN A 376 -0.60 11.91 -7.76
N HIS A 377 -0.99 10.99 -6.87
CA HIS A 377 -2.39 10.82 -6.52
C HIS A 377 -2.99 12.11 -5.95
N THR A 378 -4.02 12.63 -6.61
CA THR A 378 -4.81 13.77 -6.11
C THR A 378 -5.52 13.37 -4.83
N THR A 379 -5.39 14.18 -3.77
CA THR A 379 -6.03 13.88 -2.49
C THR A 379 -7.50 14.32 -2.48
N VAL A 380 -8.33 13.70 -1.64
CA VAL A 380 -9.72 14.11 -1.45
C VAL A 380 -9.83 15.58 -1.00
N PRO A 381 -9.03 16.07 -0.02
CA PRO A 381 -9.02 17.49 0.33
C PRO A 381 -8.64 18.41 -0.83
N GLN A 382 -7.69 18.01 -1.69
CA GLN A 382 -7.30 18.79 -2.87
C GLN A 382 -8.48 18.93 -3.85
N LEU A 383 -9.22 17.85 -4.11
CA LEU A 383 -10.40 17.90 -4.97
C LEU A 383 -11.50 18.80 -4.41
N LEU A 384 -11.82 18.66 -3.12
CA LEU A 384 -12.81 19.51 -2.44
C LEU A 384 -12.37 20.98 -2.42
N SER A 385 -11.07 21.25 -2.29
CA SER A 385 -10.52 22.63 -2.36
C SER A 385 -10.52 23.19 -3.78
N ALA A 386 -10.34 22.33 -4.79
CA ALA A 386 -10.34 22.72 -6.20
C ALA A 386 -11.74 23.13 -6.69
N PHE A 387 -12.78 22.48 -6.15
CA PHE A 387 -14.19 22.68 -6.48
C PHE A 387 -14.99 23.07 -5.22
N PRO A 388 -14.77 24.27 -4.65
CA PRO A 388 -15.35 24.67 -3.37
C PRO A 388 -16.89 24.73 -3.36
N SER A 389 -17.54 24.90 -4.52
CA SER A 389 -19.01 24.90 -4.60
C SER A 389 -19.61 23.49 -4.46
N ALA A 390 -18.79 22.44 -4.61
CA ALA A 390 -19.22 21.05 -4.46
C ALA A 390 -19.31 20.67 -2.97
N GLN A 391 -20.54 20.53 -2.46
CA GLN A 391 -20.81 20.25 -1.05
C GLN A 391 -21.57 18.91 -0.88
N PRO A 392 -20.96 17.75 -1.20
CA PRO A 392 -21.63 16.47 -1.04
C PRO A 392 -21.85 16.13 0.44
N PRO A 393 -22.97 15.48 0.80
CA PRO A 393 -23.15 14.91 2.13
C PRO A 393 -22.03 13.92 2.46
N LEU A 394 -21.52 13.97 3.70
CA LEU A 394 -20.41 13.10 4.13
C LEU A 394 -20.69 11.62 3.90
N ASP A 395 -21.88 11.14 4.26
CA ASP A 395 -22.25 9.74 4.07
C ASP A 395 -22.25 9.32 2.59
N TYR A 396 -22.64 10.22 1.68
CA TYR A 396 -22.56 9.94 0.25
C TYR A 396 -21.11 9.94 -0.25
N LEU A 397 -20.27 10.87 0.23
CA LEU A 397 -18.84 10.82 -0.07
C LEU A 397 -18.20 9.51 0.41
N LEU A 398 -18.49 9.09 1.65
CA LEU A 398 -18.01 7.81 2.20
C LEU A 398 -18.44 6.59 1.39
N SER A 399 -19.58 6.66 0.68
CA SER A 399 -20.08 5.57 -0.16
C SER A 399 -19.18 5.25 -1.36
N ILE A 400 -18.31 6.18 -1.76
CA ILE A 400 -17.45 6.04 -2.94
C ILE A 400 -15.94 6.07 -2.63
N LEU A 401 -15.56 6.39 -1.39
CA LEU A 401 -14.16 6.37 -0.97
C LEU A 401 -13.68 4.93 -0.78
N ASN A 402 -12.44 4.68 -1.14
CA ASN A 402 -11.80 3.40 -0.85
C ASN A 402 -11.61 3.22 0.65
N THR A 403 -11.60 1.97 1.10
CA THR A 403 -11.27 1.65 2.49
C THR A 403 -9.79 1.90 2.76
N LEU A 404 -9.47 2.42 3.95
CA LEU A 404 -8.09 2.60 4.39
C LEU A 404 -7.45 1.23 4.68
N MET A 405 -6.41 0.88 3.91
CA MET A 405 -5.75 -0.42 4.02
C MET A 405 -4.70 -0.46 5.16
N PRO A 406 -4.49 -1.59 5.83
CA PRO A 406 -3.28 -1.82 6.62
C PRO A 406 -2.01 -1.74 5.75
N ARG A 407 -0.88 -1.37 6.36
CA ARG A 407 0.45 -1.34 5.70
C ARG A 407 1.34 -2.39 6.34
N PHE A 408 1.97 -3.21 5.51
CA PHE A 408 2.78 -4.33 5.96
C PHE A 408 4.26 -3.95 6.03
N TYR A 409 4.93 -4.35 7.09
CA TYR A 409 6.35 -4.11 7.33
C TYR A 409 7.04 -5.41 7.75
N SER A 410 8.22 -5.66 7.20
CA SER A 410 9.04 -6.83 7.51
C SER A 410 9.78 -6.64 8.83
N LEU A 411 9.87 -7.71 9.60
CA LEU A 411 10.59 -7.74 10.87
C LEU A 411 12.09 -7.91 10.63
N SER A 412 12.90 -7.05 11.27
CA SER A 412 14.36 -7.12 11.21
C SER A 412 15.00 -7.83 12.40
N GLN A 413 14.22 -8.19 13.42
CA GLN A 413 14.74 -8.76 14.66
C GLN A 413 13.78 -9.82 15.25
N ASP A 414 14.35 -10.88 15.83
CA ASP A 414 13.61 -11.87 16.60
C ASP A 414 13.37 -11.35 18.04
N PRO A 415 12.13 -11.37 18.56
CA PRO A 415 11.82 -10.86 19.89
C PRO A 415 12.54 -11.60 21.02
N LEU A 416 12.96 -12.86 20.84
CA LEU A 416 13.68 -13.61 21.86
C LEU A 416 15.05 -13.01 22.16
N VAL A 417 15.67 -12.32 21.19
CA VAL A 417 16.97 -11.66 21.38
C VAL A 417 16.88 -10.47 22.34
N SER A 418 15.74 -9.78 22.35
CA SER A 418 15.49 -8.64 23.22
C SER A 418 15.19 -9.02 24.68
N CYS A 419 15.04 -10.32 25.00
CA CYS A 419 14.79 -10.81 26.36
C CYS A 419 15.87 -10.49 27.40
N ASN A 420 17.01 -9.95 26.97
CA ASN A 420 18.01 -9.38 27.88
C ASN A 420 17.49 -8.11 28.60
N ILE A 421 16.47 -7.45 28.05
CA ILE A 421 15.78 -6.32 28.67
C ILE A 421 14.66 -6.86 29.55
N ARG A 422 14.72 -6.59 30.85
CA ARG A 422 13.67 -6.98 31.82
C ARG A 422 12.80 -5.77 32.15
N ASP A 423 11.49 -6.00 32.31
CA ASP A 423 10.62 -4.98 32.89
C ASP A 423 10.89 -4.81 34.40
N GLY A 424 10.24 -3.82 35.02
CA GLY A 424 10.35 -3.57 36.47
C GLY A 424 9.90 -4.75 37.36
N ASN A 425 9.20 -5.73 36.77
CA ASN A 425 8.70 -6.94 37.43
C ASN A 425 9.55 -8.19 37.09
N GLY A 426 10.66 -8.03 36.36
CA GLY A 426 11.56 -9.11 35.98
C GLY A 426 11.12 -9.97 34.78
N LYS A 427 10.00 -9.64 34.12
CA LYS A 427 9.51 -10.29 32.90
C LYS A 427 10.41 -9.90 31.72
N CYS A 428 10.67 -10.86 30.83
CA CYS A 428 11.36 -10.56 29.56
C CYS A 428 10.52 -9.58 28.75
N LYS A 429 11.13 -8.45 28.36
CA LYS A 429 10.56 -7.53 27.39
C LYS A 429 10.83 -8.09 25.99
N ARG A 430 9.78 -8.24 25.20
CA ARG A 430 9.83 -8.77 23.82
C ARG A 430 9.62 -7.62 22.85
N LEU A 431 10.65 -7.28 22.09
CA LEU A 431 10.68 -6.19 21.13
C LEU A 431 10.80 -6.73 19.72
N ILE A 432 9.98 -6.22 18.81
CA ILE A 432 10.18 -6.41 17.37
C ILE A 432 10.68 -5.10 16.76
N GLU A 433 11.47 -5.24 15.71
CA GLU A 433 12.07 -4.11 15.02
C GLU A 433 11.58 -3.99 13.58
N ILE A 434 11.30 -2.75 13.16
CA ILE A 434 11.02 -2.41 11.78
C ILE A 434 11.79 -1.16 11.36
N ALA A 435 12.13 -1.07 10.07
CA ALA A 435 12.65 0.14 9.44
C ALA A 435 11.64 0.69 8.44
N VAL A 436 11.41 2.00 8.48
CA VAL A 436 10.38 2.67 7.69
C VAL A 436 10.98 3.89 6.99
N THR A 437 11.10 3.82 5.67
CA THR A 437 11.38 4.99 4.84
C THR A 437 10.10 5.80 4.65
N VAL A 438 10.16 7.10 4.96
CA VAL A 438 9.03 8.01 4.78
C VAL A 438 8.80 8.22 3.29
N HIS A 439 7.60 7.84 2.83
CA HIS A 439 7.19 8.13 1.47
C HIS A 439 6.74 9.59 1.42
N GLU A 440 7.30 10.36 0.49
CA GLU A 440 6.97 11.77 0.29
C GLU A 440 6.51 12.03 -1.15
N ALA A 441 5.54 12.93 -1.28
CA ALA A 441 5.13 13.50 -2.56
C ALA A 441 4.98 15.02 -2.41
N PRO A 442 5.23 15.82 -3.45
CA PRO A 442 4.80 17.20 -3.55
C PRO A 442 3.36 17.41 -3.06
N ASP A 443 3.17 18.47 -2.27
CA ASP A 443 1.85 18.94 -1.84
C ASP A 443 1.43 20.13 -2.72
N TRP A 444 0.15 20.19 -3.07
CA TRP A 444 -0.44 21.30 -3.84
C TRP A 444 -0.38 22.63 -3.07
N ARG A 445 -0.27 22.58 -1.73
CA ARG A 445 -0.07 23.76 -0.88
C ARG A 445 1.37 24.28 -0.89
N GLY A 446 2.29 23.55 -1.55
CA GLY A 446 3.72 23.75 -1.46
C GLY A 446 4.35 22.79 -0.44
N GLY A 447 5.65 22.52 -0.62
CA GLY A 447 6.36 21.54 0.20
C GLY A 447 6.02 20.09 -0.17
N LYS A 448 6.03 19.21 0.83
CA LYS A 448 5.83 17.77 0.66
C LYS A 448 4.78 17.26 1.65
N ARG A 449 3.99 16.29 1.22
CA ARG A 449 3.11 15.47 2.05
C ARG A 449 3.68 14.06 2.15
N THR A 450 3.37 13.39 3.25
CA THR A 450 3.80 12.01 3.50
C THR A 450 2.72 11.00 3.09
N GLY A 451 3.13 9.78 2.76
CA GLY A 451 2.20 8.65 2.62
C GLY A 451 1.46 8.35 3.93
N VAL A 452 0.29 7.71 3.86
CA VAL A 452 -0.56 7.49 5.06
C VAL A 452 0.15 6.62 6.11
N GLY A 453 0.68 5.46 5.71
CA GLY A 453 1.35 4.52 6.62
C GLY A 453 2.66 5.04 7.17
N SER A 454 3.61 5.36 6.29
CA SER A 454 4.93 5.84 6.70
C SER A 454 4.87 7.23 7.34
N GLY A 455 3.95 8.10 6.93
CA GLY A 455 3.70 9.38 7.60
C GLY A 455 3.03 9.24 8.97
N PHE A 456 2.19 8.23 9.18
CA PHE A 456 1.68 7.91 10.52
C PHE A 456 2.82 7.53 11.47
N LEU A 457 3.70 6.62 11.03
CA LEU A 457 4.86 6.19 11.81
C LEU A 457 5.86 7.33 12.03
N GLU A 458 6.09 8.18 11.03
CA GLU A 458 6.93 9.38 11.18
C GLU A 458 6.39 10.31 12.29
N ARG A 459 5.07 10.54 12.35
CA ARG A 459 4.47 11.36 13.41
C ARG A 459 4.69 10.75 14.79
N LYS A 460 4.58 9.42 14.92
CA LYS A 460 4.85 8.71 16.19
C LYS A 460 6.32 8.82 16.58
N ALA A 461 7.25 8.62 15.64
CA ALA A 461 8.68 8.79 15.90
C ALA A 461 9.01 10.22 16.34
N LYS A 462 8.49 11.24 15.65
CA LYS A 462 8.72 12.64 16.02
C LYS A 462 8.15 13.01 17.39
N GLN A 463 6.99 12.48 17.77
CA GLN A 463 6.43 12.68 19.11
C GLN A 463 7.37 12.14 20.19
N LEU A 464 7.90 10.93 19.98
CA LEU A 464 8.86 10.30 20.89
C LEU A 464 10.17 11.10 20.95
N LEU A 465 10.79 11.38 19.80
CA LEU A 465 12.06 12.12 19.73
C LEU A 465 11.97 13.55 20.30
N HIS A 466 10.84 14.23 20.10
CA HIS A 466 10.62 15.56 20.66
C HIS A 466 10.52 15.51 22.19
N ALA A 467 9.86 14.50 22.74
CA ALA A 467 9.76 14.30 24.18
C ALA A 467 11.12 13.94 24.81
N GLU A 468 11.90 13.08 24.15
CA GLU A 468 13.29 12.78 24.56
C GLU A 468 14.16 14.04 24.60
N GLN A 469 14.02 14.93 23.61
CA GLN A 469 14.75 16.20 23.58
C GLN A 469 14.37 17.15 24.72
N LEU A 470 13.12 17.08 25.19
CA LEU A 470 12.65 17.84 26.36
C LEU A 470 13.05 17.19 27.70
N GLY A 471 13.60 15.97 27.67
CA GLY A 471 13.91 15.19 28.87
C GLY A 471 12.68 14.58 29.53
N ASP A 472 11.56 14.47 28.80
CA ASP A 472 10.36 13.82 29.28
C ASP A 472 10.57 12.30 29.38
N ASP A 473 9.91 11.66 30.35
CA ASP A 473 9.90 10.20 30.44
C ASP A 473 9.12 9.60 29.27
N ILE A 474 9.81 8.88 28.38
CA ILE A 474 9.23 8.23 27.19
C ILE A 474 8.04 7.33 27.56
N SER A 475 8.12 6.67 28.72
CA SER A 475 7.07 5.78 29.19
C SER A 475 5.77 6.52 29.53
N SER A 476 5.85 7.81 29.85
CA SER A 476 4.70 8.67 30.14
C SER A 476 3.91 9.10 28.89
N LEU A 477 4.51 9.05 27.70
CA LEU A 477 3.87 9.46 26.44
C LEU A 477 2.75 8.52 25.99
N ASN A 478 2.74 7.28 26.52
CA ASN A 478 1.71 6.27 26.24
C ASN A 478 1.45 6.12 24.73
N LEU A 479 2.51 6.12 23.90
CA LEU A 479 2.42 6.02 22.45
C LEU A 479 2.23 4.57 22.01
N HIS A 480 1.25 4.34 21.13
CA HIS A 480 0.96 3.01 20.61
C HIS A 480 0.88 2.99 19.09
N ILE A 481 1.17 1.80 18.54
CA ILE A 481 1.06 1.44 17.13
C ILE A 481 0.00 0.32 17.02
N PRO A 482 -1.16 0.60 16.42
CA PRO A 482 -2.16 -0.45 16.16
C PRO A 482 -1.66 -1.40 15.09
N MET A 483 -1.43 -2.66 15.47
CA MET A 483 -0.86 -3.67 14.58
C MET A 483 -1.45 -5.06 14.80
N PHE A 484 -1.23 -5.94 13.84
CA PHE A 484 -1.52 -7.37 13.93
C PHE A 484 -0.40 -8.13 13.22
N ARG A 485 -0.21 -9.40 13.56
CA ARG A 485 0.75 -10.28 12.88
C ARG A 485 0.18 -10.75 11.54
N ALA A 486 1.00 -10.70 10.48
CA ALA A 486 0.56 -10.94 9.10
C ALA A 486 0.65 -12.40 8.66
#